data_AF-A0A7N0UZM0-F1
#
_entry.id   AF-A0A7N0UZM0-F1
#
_cell.length_a   1.000
_cell.length_b   1.000
_cell.length_c   1.000
_cell.angle_alpha   90.00
_cell.angle_beta   90.00
_cell.angle_gamma   90.00
#
_symmetry.space_group_name_H-M   'P 1'
#
loop_
_entity.id
_entity.type
_entity.pdbx_description
1 polymer ?
#
loop_
_entity_poly.entity_id
_entity_poly.type
_entity_poly.pdbx_seq_one_letter_code
_entity_poly.pdbx_strand_id
1 'polypeptide(L)'
;MSTEHSRPFTQKLYDSAPSSRQTVKFLTAATTGASLLLLSGLVLTATVIGLVVATPLLVLFSPVLVPAAFVLFLAFAGFVSSGGFGLAAVAALGWIYNYVAGKHPPGADKLDYARTMIADKARHVKERARDYGHAVQHRVQDATHSS
;
A
#
# COMPACT_ATOMS: atom_id res chain seq x y z
N MET A 1 63.25 -28.95 -2.81
CA MET A 1 62.32 -28.00 -2.16
C MET A 1 61.40 -27.43 -3.23
N SER A 2 60.12 -27.74 -3.08
CA SER A 2 58.89 -27.04 -3.49
C SER A 2 58.76 -26.40 -4.88
N THR A 3 57.81 -26.99 -5.60
CA THR A 3 56.98 -26.52 -6.71
C THR A 3 56.34 -25.13 -6.57
N GLU A 4 56.43 -24.31 -7.62
CA GLU A 4 55.42 -23.34 -8.09
C GLU A 4 55.45 -23.43 -9.63
N HIS A 5 54.49 -23.97 -10.38
CA HIS A 5 53.03 -23.87 -10.41
C HIS A 5 52.44 -22.49 -10.78
N SER A 6 53.09 -21.79 -11.71
CA SER A 6 52.49 -20.66 -12.43
C SER A 6 51.50 -21.15 -13.50
N ARG A 7 50.26 -21.39 -13.09
CA ARG A 7 49.06 -21.45 -13.94
C ARG A 7 48.19 -20.23 -13.62
N PRO A 8 47.31 -19.77 -14.52
CA PRO A 8 47.59 -19.28 -15.86
C PRO A 8 46.97 -17.87 -16.03
N PHE A 9 47.48 -17.09 -16.98
CA PHE A 9 46.95 -15.78 -17.39
C PHE A 9 45.54 -15.84 -18.03
N THR A 10 44.83 -16.96 -17.88
CA THR A 10 43.56 -17.28 -18.54
C THR A 10 42.34 -16.82 -17.74
N GLN A 11 42.50 -16.21 -16.56
CA GLN A 11 41.37 -15.79 -15.73
C GLN A 11 40.74 -14.46 -16.20
N LYS A 12 41.45 -13.65 -16.99
CA LYS A 12 40.97 -12.36 -17.54
C LYS A 12 40.18 -12.49 -18.86
N LEU A 13 39.86 -13.71 -19.28
CA LEU A 13 39.01 -13.99 -20.46
C LEU A 13 37.66 -14.63 -20.07
N TYR A 14 37.34 -14.73 -18.78
CA TYR A 14 36.04 -15.22 -18.31
C TYR A 14 34.96 -14.11 -18.19
N ASP A 15 35.30 -12.87 -18.55
CA ASP A 15 34.42 -11.69 -18.38
C ASP A 15 33.74 -11.23 -19.69
N SER A 16 33.73 -12.09 -20.71
CA SER A 16 33.18 -11.76 -22.04
C SER A 16 32.10 -12.75 -22.49
N ALA A 17 31.05 -12.92 -21.68
CA ALA A 17 29.78 -13.49 -22.14
C ALA A 17 28.66 -12.42 -22.12
N PRO A 18 28.65 -11.46 -23.07
CA PRO A 18 27.51 -10.59 -23.28
C PRO A 18 26.46 -11.40 -24.06
N SER A 19 25.34 -11.80 -23.45
CA SER A 19 24.04 -12.01 -24.14
C SER A 19 23.04 -12.87 -23.35
N SER A 20 23.45 -13.94 -22.65
CA SER A 20 22.47 -14.92 -22.14
C SER A 20 21.56 -14.37 -21.01
N ARG A 21 22.15 -13.71 -19.99
CA ARG A 21 21.39 -13.11 -18.87
C ARG A 21 20.57 -11.88 -19.26
N GLN A 22 21.01 -11.15 -20.28
CA GLN A 22 20.24 -10.02 -20.83
C GLN A 22 19.07 -10.52 -21.66
N THR A 23 19.30 -11.53 -22.50
CA THR A 23 18.26 -12.14 -23.34
C THR A 23 17.12 -12.72 -22.49
N VAL A 24 17.41 -13.42 -21.39
CA VAL A 24 16.34 -13.92 -20.49
C VAL A 24 15.58 -12.80 -19.77
N LYS A 25 16.26 -11.68 -19.44
CA LYS A 25 15.60 -10.49 -18.87
C LYS A 25 14.68 -9.81 -19.89
N PHE A 26 15.13 -9.67 -21.13
CA PHE A 26 14.31 -9.13 -22.22
C PHE A 26 13.16 -10.06 -22.57
N LEU A 27 13.36 -11.38 -22.58
CA LEU A 27 12.29 -12.35 -22.82
C LEU A 27 11.22 -12.27 -21.74
N THR A 28 11.63 -12.17 -20.47
CA THR A 28 10.69 -12.07 -19.35
C THR A 28 9.96 -10.72 -19.36
N ALA A 29 10.67 -9.63 -19.63
CA ALA A 29 10.09 -8.30 -19.79
C ALA A 29 9.14 -8.24 -21.00
N ALA A 30 9.49 -8.90 -22.12
CA ALA A 30 8.67 -8.98 -23.32
C ALA A 30 7.41 -9.83 -23.08
N THR A 31 7.51 -10.98 -22.40
CA THR A 31 6.33 -11.80 -22.06
C THR A 31 5.40 -11.07 -21.10
N THR A 32 5.96 -10.37 -20.11
CA THR A 32 5.18 -9.56 -19.16
C THR A 32 4.53 -8.37 -19.87
N GLY A 33 5.30 -7.67 -20.70
CA GLY A 33 4.82 -6.55 -21.52
C GLY A 33 3.75 -6.98 -22.53
N ALA A 34 3.93 -8.12 -23.19
CA ALA A 34 2.97 -8.70 -24.11
C ALA A 34 1.67 -9.09 -23.41
N SER A 35 1.74 -9.70 -22.23
CA SER A 35 0.56 -10.02 -21.44
C SER A 35 -0.19 -8.75 -21.03
N LEU A 36 0.53 -7.71 -20.57
CA LEU A 36 -0.05 -6.41 -20.25
C LEU A 36 -0.64 -5.69 -21.48
N LEU A 37 0.02 -5.77 -22.63
CA LEU A 37 -0.46 -5.22 -23.90
C LEU A 37 -1.72 -5.93 -24.38
N LEU A 38 -1.77 -7.26 -24.29
CA LEU A 38 -2.95 -8.05 -24.61
C LEU A 38 -4.11 -7.72 -23.67
N LEU A 39 -3.85 -7.65 -22.35
CA LEU A 39 -4.87 -7.29 -21.38
C LEU A 39 -5.38 -5.85 -21.60
N SER A 40 -4.46 -4.91 -21.80
CA SER A 40 -4.79 -3.50 -22.07
C SER A 40 -5.58 -3.37 -23.36
N GLY A 41 -5.15 -4.04 -24.44
CA GLY A 41 -5.86 -4.06 -25.71
C GLY A 41 -7.24 -4.70 -25.58
N LEU A 42 -7.38 -5.77 -24.80
CA LEU A 42 -8.66 -6.43 -24.56
C LEU A 42 -9.59 -5.54 -23.74
N VAL A 43 -9.12 -4.93 -22.66
CA VAL A 43 -9.90 -3.99 -21.84
C VAL A 43 -10.28 -2.76 -22.66
N LEU A 44 -9.37 -2.22 -23.47
CA LEU A 44 -9.64 -1.10 -24.36
C LEU A 44 -10.69 -1.47 -25.41
N THR A 45 -10.55 -2.63 -26.06
CA THR A 45 -11.52 -3.10 -27.06
C THR A 45 -12.88 -3.37 -26.44
N ALA A 46 -12.93 -4.02 -25.27
CA ALA A 46 -14.15 -4.23 -24.51
C ALA A 46 -14.80 -2.90 -24.09
N THR A 47 -14.00 -1.91 -23.69
CA THR A 47 -14.46 -0.55 -23.35
C THR A 47 -15.01 0.15 -24.59
N VAL A 48 -14.32 0.10 -25.73
CA VAL A 48 -14.77 0.72 -26.99
C VAL A 48 -16.06 0.05 -27.48
N ILE A 49 -16.14 -1.27 -27.51
CA ILE A 49 -17.38 -2.01 -27.84
C ILE A 49 -18.49 -1.64 -26.86
N GLY A 50 -18.17 -1.59 -25.57
CA GLY A 50 -19.05 -1.13 -24.51
C GLY A 50 -19.57 0.28 -24.77
N LEU A 51 -18.72 1.23 -25.17
CA LEU A 51 -19.13 2.59 -25.54
C LEU A 51 -19.99 2.60 -26.81
N VAL A 52 -19.63 1.82 -27.83
CA VAL A 52 -20.39 1.76 -29.09
C VAL A 52 -21.78 1.18 -28.88
N VAL A 53 -21.93 0.18 -28.01
CA VAL A 53 -23.23 -0.38 -27.63
C VAL A 53 -23.95 0.56 -26.64
N ALA A 54 -23.23 1.17 -25.70
CA ALA A 54 -23.79 2.09 -24.72
C ALA A 54 -24.26 3.40 -25.37
N THR A 55 -23.62 3.91 -26.42
CA THR A 55 -24.00 5.19 -27.05
C THR A 55 -25.45 5.19 -27.56
N PRO A 56 -25.92 4.21 -28.36
CA PRO A 56 -27.33 4.13 -28.74
C PRO A 56 -28.23 3.72 -27.56
N LEU A 57 -27.77 2.86 -26.64
CA LEU A 57 -28.57 2.45 -25.47
C LEU A 57 -28.77 3.57 -24.44
N LEU A 58 -27.78 4.42 -24.19
CA LEU A 58 -27.86 5.57 -23.26
C LEU A 58 -28.78 6.66 -23.83
N VAL A 59 -28.84 6.78 -25.15
CA VAL A 59 -29.75 7.70 -25.85
C VAL A 59 -31.19 7.15 -25.86
N LEU A 60 -31.40 5.84 -25.99
CA LEU A 60 -32.75 5.23 -26.00
C LEU A 60 -33.32 4.93 -24.60
N PHE A 61 -32.48 4.53 -23.65
CA PHE A 61 -32.84 4.09 -22.30
C PHE A 61 -32.37 5.05 -21.21
N SER A 62 -32.18 6.33 -21.55
CA SER A 62 -31.80 7.42 -20.62
C SER A 62 -32.49 7.36 -19.24
N PRO A 63 -33.75 6.91 -19.08
CA PRO A 63 -34.39 6.76 -17.77
C PRO A 63 -34.06 5.47 -16.98
N VAL A 64 -33.57 4.40 -17.64
CA VAL A 64 -33.45 3.04 -17.07
C VAL A 64 -32.00 2.59 -16.89
N LEU A 65 -31.08 3.04 -17.75
CA LEU A 65 -29.69 2.58 -17.71
C LEU A 65 -28.85 3.27 -16.62
N VAL A 66 -29.19 4.51 -16.26
CA VAL A 66 -28.54 5.24 -15.15
C VAL A 66 -28.70 4.47 -13.82
N PRO A 67 -29.90 4.01 -13.43
CA PRO A 67 -30.08 3.12 -12.29
C PRO A 67 -29.28 1.80 -12.38
N ALA A 68 -29.28 1.13 -13.53
CA ALA A 68 -28.61 -0.15 -13.70
C ALA A 68 -27.08 -0.05 -13.58
N ALA A 69 -26.48 1.00 -14.16
CA ALA A 69 -25.06 1.28 -14.04
C ALA A 69 -24.66 1.61 -12.60
N PHE A 70 -25.51 2.33 -11.86
CA PHE A 70 -25.29 2.60 -10.44
C PHE A 70 -25.29 1.31 -9.62
N VAL A 71 -26.24 0.40 -9.86
CA VAL A 71 -26.28 -0.91 -9.20
C VAL A 71 -25.03 -1.73 -9.52
N LEU A 72 -24.57 -1.75 -10.78
CA LEU A 72 -23.34 -2.45 -11.16
C LEU A 72 -22.12 -1.83 -10.47
N PHE A 73 -22.01 -0.50 -10.47
CA PHE A 73 -20.92 0.20 -9.78
C PHE A 73 -20.91 -0.10 -8.29
N LEU A 74 -22.08 -0.11 -7.63
CA LEU A 74 -22.22 -0.50 -6.23
C LEU A 74 -21.88 -1.96 -6.01
N ALA A 75 -22.25 -2.86 -6.92
CA ALA A 75 -21.92 -4.28 -6.82
C ALA A 75 -20.40 -4.51 -6.96
N PHE A 76 -19.75 -3.87 -7.94
CA PHE A 76 -18.29 -3.91 -8.09
C PHE A 76 -17.58 -3.27 -6.90
N ALA A 77 -18.00 -2.08 -6.47
CA ALA A 77 -17.43 -1.40 -5.32
C ALA A 77 -17.64 -2.20 -4.02
N GLY A 78 -18.82 -2.80 -3.84
CA GLY A 78 -19.15 -3.67 -2.71
C GLY A 78 -18.35 -4.97 -2.73
N PHE A 79 -18.14 -5.56 -3.91
CA PHE A 79 -17.32 -6.77 -4.07
C PHE A 79 -15.84 -6.47 -3.83
N VAL A 80 -15.32 -5.35 -4.33
CA VAL A 80 -13.95 -4.88 -4.06
C VAL A 80 -13.77 -4.55 -2.58
N SER A 81 -14.77 -3.89 -1.97
CA SER A 81 -14.78 -3.62 -0.52
C SER A 81 -14.80 -4.91 0.29
N SER A 82 -15.60 -5.91 -0.11
CA SER A 82 -15.63 -7.24 0.51
C SER A 82 -14.34 -8.03 0.27
N GLY A 83 -13.68 -7.87 -0.87
CA GLY A 83 -12.38 -8.48 -1.15
C GLY A 83 -11.27 -7.90 -0.28
N GLY A 84 -11.23 -6.57 -0.16
CA GLY A 84 -10.31 -5.86 0.74
C GLY A 84 -10.58 -6.18 2.21
N PHE A 85 -11.85 -6.25 2.61
CA PHE A 85 -12.25 -6.59 3.99
C PHE A 85 -11.97 -8.05 4.33
N GLY A 86 -12.12 -8.97 3.38
CA GLY A 86 -11.75 -10.39 3.57
C GLY A 86 -10.26 -10.57 3.84
N LEU A 87 -9.40 -9.94 3.03
CA LEU A 87 -7.96 -9.94 3.29
C LEU A 87 -7.61 -9.26 4.62
N ALA A 88 -8.25 -8.13 4.94
CA ALA A 88 -8.04 -7.44 6.21
C ALA A 88 -8.47 -8.29 7.41
N ALA A 89 -9.60 -9.00 7.33
CA ALA A 89 -10.09 -9.89 8.38
C ALA A 89 -9.15 -11.08 8.59
N VAL A 90 -8.70 -11.73 7.50
CA VAL A 90 -7.72 -12.82 7.58
C VAL A 90 -6.38 -12.33 8.12
N ALA A 91 -5.93 -11.14 7.71
CA ALA A 91 -4.72 -10.53 8.24
C ALA A 91 -4.85 -10.24 9.74
N ALA A 92 -5.97 -9.67 10.19
CA ALA A 92 -6.22 -9.39 11.60
C ALA A 92 -6.28 -10.67 12.45
N LEU A 93 -6.99 -11.69 11.96
CA LEU A 93 -7.06 -13.01 12.61
C LEU A 93 -5.68 -13.68 12.68
N GLY A 94 -4.90 -13.63 11.59
CA GLY A 94 -3.53 -14.14 11.56
C GLY A 94 -2.61 -13.38 12.53
N TRP A 95 -2.81 -12.07 12.68
CA TRP A 95 -2.06 -11.23 13.61
C TRP A 95 -2.36 -11.59 15.07
N ILE A 96 -3.65 -11.74 15.42
CA ILE A 96 -4.12 -12.14 16.76
C ILE A 96 -3.66 -13.56 17.11
N TYR A 97 -3.81 -14.50 16.17
CA TYR A 97 -3.38 -15.88 16.36
C TYR A 97 -1.87 -15.97 16.60
N ASN A 98 -1.07 -15.21 15.83
CA ASN A 98 0.39 -15.18 16.00
C ASN A 98 0.78 -14.53 17.34
N TYR A 99 0.06 -13.50 17.78
CA TYR A 99 0.25 -12.86 19.09
C TYR A 99 -0.02 -13.82 20.26
N VAL A 100 -1.15 -14.54 20.22
CA VAL A 100 -1.50 -15.55 21.25
C VAL A 100 -0.57 -16.75 21.21
N ALA A 101 -0.09 -17.13 20.01
CA ALA A 101 0.93 -18.15 19.84
C ALA A 101 2.34 -17.72 20.28
N GLY A 102 2.49 -16.53 20.88
CA GLY A 102 3.76 -16.01 21.42
C GLY A 102 4.75 -15.52 20.37
N LYS A 103 4.35 -15.51 19.10
CA LYS A 103 5.14 -14.98 17.99
C LYS A 103 4.77 -13.50 17.89
N HIS A 104 5.62 -12.61 18.42
CA HIS A 104 5.43 -11.17 18.29
C HIS A 104 5.20 -10.81 16.81
N PRO A 105 4.02 -10.30 16.43
CA PRO A 105 3.71 -10.09 15.03
C PRO A 105 4.53 -8.90 14.48
N PRO A 106 5.08 -9.00 13.26
CA PRO A 106 5.85 -7.94 12.64
C PRO A 106 4.96 -6.71 12.47
N GLY A 107 5.20 -5.66 13.26
CA GLY A 107 4.40 -4.43 13.27
C GLY A 107 3.91 -4.00 14.65
N ALA A 108 3.90 -4.88 15.65
CA ALA A 108 3.63 -4.48 17.04
C ALA A 108 4.67 -3.44 17.49
N ASP A 109 5.94 -3.62 17.12
CA ASP A 109 7.00 -2.64 17.36
C ASP A 109 6.74 -1.29 16.67
N LYS A 110 6.07 -1.27 15.52
CA LYS A 110 5.74 -0.02 14.82
C LYS A 110 4.58 0.70 15.52
N LEU A 111 3.62 -0.06 16.05
CA LEU A 111 2.54 0.49 16.85
C LEU A 111 3.06 1.02 18.20
N ASP A 112 3.97 0.29 18.85
CA ASP A 112 4.61 0.74 20.09
C ASP A 112 5.55 1.92 19.87
N TYR A 113 6.27 1.97 18.76
CA TYR A 113 7.07 3.13 18.35
C TYR A 113 6.18 4.36 18.06
N ALA A 114 5.05 4.17 17.37
CA ALA A 114 4.09 5.24 17.15
C ALA A 114 3.44 5.70 18.46
N ARG A 115 3.08 4.78 19.35
CA ARG A 115 2.45 5.06 20.63
C ARG A 115 3.41 5.79 21.57
N THR A 116 4.68 5.38 21.63
CA THR A 116 5.71 6.08 22.40
C THR A 116 5.97 7.47 21.84
N MET A 117 6.07 7.61 20.52
CA MET A 117 6.22 8.93 19.88
C MET A 117 5.02 9.86 20.13
N ILE A 118 3.79 9.34 20.09
CA ILE A 118 2.58 10.12 20.37
C ILE A 118 2.50 10.47 21.86
N ALA A 119 2.83 9.53 22.75
CA ALA A 119 2.85 9.76 24.19
C ALA A 119 3.89 10.83 24.57
N ASP A 120 5.07 10.80 23.95
CA ASP A 120 6.13 11.79 24.15
C ASP A 120 5.68 13.21 23.74
N LYS A 121 5.09 13.35 22.55
CA LYS A 121 4.50 14.63 22.10
C LYS A 121 3.35 15.09 22.98
N ALA A 122 2.49 14.16 23.42
CA ALA A 122 1.38 14.47 24.32
C ALA A 122 1.88 14.98 25.68
N ARG A 123 3.01 14.48 26.18
CA ARG A 123 3.62 14.97 27.43
C ARG A 123 4.10 16.41 27.29
N HIS A 124 4.77 16.75 26.19
CA HIS A 124 5.20 18.13 25.93
C HIS A 124 4.04 19.13 25.80
N VAL A 125 2.94 18.73 25.15
CA VAL A 125 1.74 19.58 25.04
C VAL A 125 1.04 19.71 26.40
N LYS A 126 0.95 18.63 27.17
CA LYS A 126 0.35 18.64 28.52
C LYS A 126 1.14 19.52 29.48
N GLU A 127 2.46 19.53 29.39
CA GLU A 127 3.33 20.37 30.21
C GLU A 127 3.11 21.86 29.91
N ARG A 128 3.13 22.25 28.62
CA ARG A 128 2.79 23.63 28.24
C ARG A 128 1.38 24.03 28.65
N ALA A 129 0.40 23.17 28.44
CA ALA A 129 -0.99 23.45 28.83
C ALA A 129 -1.13 23.63 30.35
N ARG A 130 -0.34 22.90 31.16
CA ARG A 130 -0.28 23.09 32.61
C ARG A 130 0.34 24.43 32.98
N ASP A 131 1.43 24.86 32.35
CA ASP A 131 2.04 26.17 32.64
C ASP A 131 1.08 27.33 32.33
N TYR A 132 0.39 27.27 31.19
CA TYR A 132 -0.66 28.25 30.87
C TYR A 132 -1.84 28.17 31.85
N GLY A 133 -2.24 26.95 32.26
CA GLY A 133 -3.29 26.74 33.26
C GLY A 133 -2.93 27.34 34.62
N HIS A 134 -1.69 27.18 35.09
CA HIS A 134 -1.21 27.77 36.33
C HIS A 134 -1.15 29.29 36.26
N ALA A 135 -0.72 29.86 35.13
CA ALA A 135 -0.71 31.30 34.92
C ALA A 135 -2.13 31.89 34.95
N VAL A 136 -3.09 31.25 34.30
CA VAL A 136 -4.50 31.70 34.31
C VAL A 136 -5.12 31.51 35.69
N GLN A 137 -4.82 30.40 36.38
CA GLN A 137 -5.37 30.12 37.71
C GLN A 137 -4.88 31.12 38.77
N HIS A 138 -3.62 31.56 38.68
CA HIS A 138 -3.10 32.63 39.54
C HIS A 138 -3.86 33.94 39.30
N ARG A 139 -4.10 34.32 38.03
CA ARG A 139 -4.84 35.54 37.67
C ARG A 139 -6.29 35.54 38.15
N VAL A 140 -6.95 34.38 38.17
CA VAL A 140 -8.32 34.24 38.66
C VAL A 140 -8.38 34.34 40.19
N GLN A 141 -7.37 33.81 40.90
CA GLN A 141 -7.28 33.96 42.35
C GLN A 141 -6.99 35.42 42.75
N ASP A 142 -6.15 36.13 41.99
CA ASP A 142 -5.86 37.55 42.22
C ASP A 142 -7.10 38.44 42.03
N ALA A 143 -7.94 38.14 41.04
CA ALA A 143 -9.20 38.87 40.81
C ALA A 143 -10.27 38.56 41.87
N THR A 144 -10.23 37.37 42.47
CA THR A 144 -11.19 36.96 43.51
C THR A 144 -10.85 37.56 44.88
N HIS A 145 -9.57 37.82 45.15
CA HIS A 145 -9.10 38.47 46.39
C HIS A 145 -9.17 40.01 46.37
N SER A 146 -9.47 40.62 45.22
CA SER A 146 -9.54 42.09 45.05
C SER A 146 -10.97 42.65 44.95
N SER A 147 -11.98 41.81 45.21
CA SER A 147 -13.40 42.20 45.30
C SER A 147 -13.92 42.20 46.73
#